data_AF-A0A7S9GRR4-F1
#
_entry.id   AF-A0A7S9GRR4-F1
#
_cell.length_a   1.000
_cell.length_b   1.000
_cell.length_c   1.000
_cell.angle_alpha   90.00
_cell.angle_beta   90.00
_cell.angle_gamma   90.00
#
_symmetry.space_group_name_H-M   'P 1'
#
loop_
_entity.id
_entity.type
_entity.pdbx_description
1 polymer ?
#
loop_
_entity_poly.entity_id
_entity_poly.type
_entity_poly.pdbx_seq_one_letter_code
_entity_poly.pdbx_strand_id
1 'polypeptide(L)'
;MTILRKTRQVLIGILTRCLAGALLAAAPICGNGAMAVAADDLYRAQTVVTGQGEPNRIIGFGACLEDVLIKVSGQPKLAGDRRLAVYQSRAKEFVSSFDYHDQYSGKPHHDEQGTRDRPYDLTVSFDDKKIDRVLGELGLKPWRSQRPVLGVFAEMQHGPKDYIVAADGTQSDLERDALKAAADKRGMRVVLPDTSANITVDQLRSMPPAKLLAIAAPKGGEVPLIGRLVWDDNDLGWTTQWQIAWHGKDYKWQFRGVSFDEAFRRGVGGAAQVLSGNGDPGRAK
;
A
#
# COMPACT_ATOMS: atom_id res chain seq x y z
N MET A 1 52.04 76.30 21.78
CA MET A 1 50.93 76.78 20.92
C MET A 1 51.44 76.66 19.50
N THR A 2 51.15 75.55 18.82
CA THR A 2 52.01 75.03 17.73
C THR A 2 51.23 74.93 16.43
N ILE A 3 51.90 75.34 15.35
CA ILE A 3 51.29 75.76 14.08
C ILE A 3 51.52 74.72 12.97
N LEU A 4 50.48 74.50 12.15
CA LEU A 4 50.44 73.90 10.79
C LEU A 4 51.09 72.52 10.54
N ARG A 5 50.34 71.61 9.87
CA ARG A 5 50.58 71.28 8.44
C ARG A 5 49.53 70.34 7.82
N LYS A 6 49.36 70.53 6.50
CA LYS A 6 48.63 69.76 5.47
C LYS A 6 47.15 70.13 5.23
N THR A 7 46.61 70.18 4.01
CA THR A 7 47.02 70.52 2.62
C THR A 7 45.82 70.07 1.74
N ARG A 8 45.25 70.99 0.95
CA ARG A 8 44.40 70.85 -0.27
C ARG A 8 43.66 69.49 -0.51
N GLN A 9 42.32 69.44 -0.55
CA GLN A 9 41.43 69.77 -1.70
C GLN A 9 41.87 69.07 -3.01
N VAL A 10 41.07 68.18 -3.63
CA VAL A 10 39.96 68.39 -4.61
C VAL A 10 39.45 66.95 -5.01
N LEU A 11 38.22 66.59 -5.41
CA LEU A 11 36.97 67.28 -5.86
C LEU A 11 35.69 66.64 -5.23
N ILE A 12 34.53 67.03 -5.76
CA ILE A 12 33.11 66.66 -5.53
C ILE A 12 32.61 65.56 -6.51
N GLY A 13 31.63 64.74 -6.13
CA GLY A 13 30.84 63.88 -7.06
C GLY A 13 29.71 63.08 -6.38
N ILE A 14 28.45 63.32 -6.77
CA ILE A 14 27.21 62.80 -6.13
C ILE A 14 26.68 61.55 -6.88
N LEU A 15 26.14 60.53 -6.18
CA LEU A 15 24.81 59.86 -6.39
C LEU A 15 24.70 58.41 -5.86
N THR A 16 23.83 58.23 -4.84
CA THR A 16 22.64 57.35 -4.78
C THR A 16 22.66 55.82 -5.11
N ARG A 17 22.03 55.05 -4.18
CA ARG A 17 21.22 53.80 -4.31
C ARG A 17 21.76 52.46 -3.76
N CYS A 18 21.12 52.04 -2.65
CA CYS A 18 20.54 50.72 -2.32
C CYS A 18 21.15 49.40 -2.87
N LEU A 19 21.46 48.48 -1.95
CA LEU A 19 21.10 47.04 -1.92
C LEU A 19 21.56 46.49 -0.54
N ALA A 20 20.65 46.15 0.38
CA ALA A 20 20.18 44.78 0.65
C ALA A 20 21.33 43.74 0.66
N GLY A 21 21.63 43.01 1.74
CA GLY A 21 20.79 42.63 2.89
C GLY A 21 20.64 41.10 2.88
N ALA A 22 21.57 40.39 3.53
CA ALA A 22 21.63 38.93 3.51
C ALA A 22 21.72 38.35 4.93
N LEU A 23 20.57 37.99 5.51
CA LEU A 23 20.51 37.08 6.65
C LEU A 23 20.61 35.64 6.13
N LEU A 24 21.54 34.84 6.67
CA LEU A 24 21.49 33.39 6.51
C LEU A 24 20.39 32.83 7.42
N ALA A 25 19.28 32.38 6.83
CA ALA A 25 18.28 31.58 7.52
C ALA A 25 18.70 30.10 7.47
N ALA A 26 18.96 29.50 8.62
CA ALA A 26 19.16 28.05 8.72
C ALA A 26 17.80 27.36 8.58
N ALA A 27 17.55 26.75 7.41
CA ALA A 27 16.32 25.99 7.17
C ALA A 27 16.37 24.66 7.94
N PRO A 28 15.34 24.31 8.75
CA PRO A 28 15.25 22.98 9.33
C PRO A 28 14.97 21.97 8.22
N ILE A 29 15.81 20.93 8.13
CA ILE A 29 15.56 19.79 7.24
C ILE A 29 14.38 19.03 7.82
N CYS A 30 13.18 19.27 7.29
CA CYS A 30 12.01 18.45 7.54
C CYS A 30 12.29 17.03 7.04
N GLY A 31 12.66 16.13 7.94
CA GLY A 31 12.78 14.71 7.60
C GLY A 31 11.44 14.20 7.09
N ASN A 32 11.47 13.46 5.96
CA ASN A 32 10.28 12.82 5.43
C ASN A 32 9.68 11.92 6.51
N GLY A 33 8.55 12.36 7.08
CA GLY A 33 7.78 11.56 8.02
C GLY A 33 7.29 10.31 7.29
N ALA A 34 7.96 9.19 7.54
CA ALA A 34 7.43 7.89 7.14
C ALA A 34 6.11 7.70 7.87
N MET A 35 5.00 7.96 7.18
CA MET A 35 3.65 7.74 7.69
C MET A 35 3.53 6.25 8.00
N ALA A 36 3.73 5.90 9.27
CA ALA A 36 3.38 4.60 9.79
C ALA A 36 1.87 4.42 9.62
N VAL A 37 1.45 3.22 9.23
CA VAL A 37 0.02 2.87 9.25
C VAL A 37 -0.41 2.98 10.72
N ALA A 38 -1.30 3.92 11.01
CA ALA A 38 -1.79 4.12 12.38
C ALA A 38 -2.41 2.83 12.90
N ALA A 39 -2.22 2.53 14.20
CA ALA A 39 -2.71 1.29 14.80
C ALA A 39 -4.22 1.09 14.54
N ASP A 40 -5.00 2.17 14.65
CA ASP A 40 -6.45 2.21 14.40
C ASP A 40 -6.84 1.77 12.98
N ASP A 41 -6.01 2.03 11.95
CA ASP A 41 -6.31 1.56 10.60
C ASP A 41 -6.09 0.05 10.44
N LEU A 42 -5.20 -0.57 11.21
CA LEU A 42 -4.98 -2.02 11.14
C LEU A 42 -6.21 -2.83 11.57
N TYR A 43 -7.02 -2.30 12.48
CA TYR A 43 -8.28 -2.91 12.94
C TYR A 43 -9.51 -2.39 12.17
N ARG A 44 -9.30 -1.81 10.98
CA ARG A 44 -10.33 -1.27 10.08
C ARG A 44 -10.30 -2.00 8.72
N ALA A 45 -11.47 -2.38 8.22
CA ALA A 45 -11.64 -2.93 6.87
C ALA A 45 -12.95 -2.45 6.23
N GLN A 46 -12.96 -2.46 4.89
CA GLN A 46 -14.06 -2.01 4.06
C GLN A 46 -14.51 -3.13 3.12
N THR A 47 -15.83 -3.23 2.91
CA THR A 47 -16.43 -4.12 1.93
C THR A 47 -17.63 -3.46 1.26
N VAL A 48 -17.95 -3.87 0.04
CA VAL A 48 -19.17 -3.41 -0.65
C VAL A 48 -20.36 -4.22 -0.13
N VAL A 49 -21.46 -3.53 0.21
CA VAL A 49 -22.75 -4.16 0.54
C VAL A 49 -23.86 -3.52 -0.27
N THR A 50 -24.87 -4.30 -0.62
CA THR A 50 -26.08 -3.80 -1.27
C THR A 50 -27.03 -3.29 -0.19
N GLY A 51 -27.29 -1.99 -0.13
CA GLY A 51 -28.17 -1.36 0.86
C GLY A 51 -27.59 -1.27 2.27
N GLN A 52 -28.28 -0.52 3.14
CA GLN A 52 -27.90 -0.30 4.54
C GLN A 52 -28.72 -1.15 5.54
N GLY A 53 -29.52 -2.10 5.04
CA GLY A 53 -30.33 -3.00 5.86
C GLY A 53 -29.46 -3.87 6.79
N GLU A 54 -29.98 -4.20 7.97
CA GLU A 54 -29.25 -5.01 8.95
C GLU A 54 -28.76 -6.38 8.43
N PRO A 55 -29.53 -7.14 7.62
CA PRO A 55 -29.04 -8.41 7.04
C PRO A 55 -27.76 -8.22 6.22
N ASN A 56 -27.73 -7.20 5.35
CA ASN A 56 -26.59 -6.91 4.49
C ASN A 56 -25.40 -6.36 5.29
N ARG A 57 -25.68 -5.57 6.35
CA ARG A 57 -24.65 -5.11 7.30
C ARG A 57 -23.98 -6.25 8.06
N ILE A 58 -24.74 -7.25 8.53
CA ILE A 58 -24.18 -8.39 9.27
C ILE A 58 -23.29 -9.24 8.37
N ILE A 59 -23.69 -9.47 7.11
CA ILE A 59 -22.84 -10.12 6.10
C ILE A 59 -21.54 -9.32 5.89
N GLY A 60 -21.65 -8.00 5.73
CA GLY A 60 -20.49 -7.12 5.58
C GLY A 60 -19.56 -7.11 6.80
N PHE A 61 -20.09 -7.14 8.02
CA PHE A 61 -19.31 -7.31 9.24
C PHE A 61 -18.52 -8.63 9.25
N GLY A 62 -19.12 -9.74 8.80
CA GLY A 62 -18.44 -11.03 8.68
C GLY A 62 -17.28 -11.02 7.67
N ALA A 63 -17.48 -10.35 6.53
CA ALA A 63 -16.43 -10.16 5.52
C ALA A 63 -15.29 -9.28 6.03
N CYS A 64 -15.60 -8.11 6.62
CA CYS A 64 -14.60 -7.21 7.19
C CYS A 64 -13.84 -7.84 8.37
N LEU A 65 -14.47 -8.74 9.15
CA LEU A 65 -13.80 -9.45 10.24
C LEU A 65 -12.69 -10.38 9.73
N GLU A 66 -12.94 -11.13 8.65
CA GLU A 66 -11.91 -11.96 8.01
C GLU A 66 -10.75 -11.10 7.50
N ASP A 67 -11.05 -10.00 6.81
CA ASP A 67 -10.04 -9.08 6.31
C ASP A 67 -9.21 -8.45 7.43
N VAL A 68 -9.83 -8.02 8.54
CA VAL A 68 -9.10 -7.49 9.71
C VAL A 68 -8.23 -8.57 10.36
N LEU A 69 -8.72 -9.79 10.52
CA LEU A 69 -7.91 -10.89 11.08
C LEU A 69 -6.69 -11.18 10.19
N ILE A 70 -6.83 -11.15 8.86
CA ILE A 70 -5.69 -11.26 7.93
C ILE A 70 -4.78 -10.02 8.01
N LYS A 71 -5.34 -8.80 8.02
CA LYS A 71 -4.62 -7.52 8.04
C LYS A 71 -3.78 -7.39 9.31
N VAL A 72 -4.35 -7.68 10.48
CA VAL A 72 -3.68 -7.57 11.79
C VAL A 72 -2.63 -8.66 11.97
N SER A 73 -2.93 -9.92 11.63
CA SER A 73 -1.94 -11.01 11.77
C SER A 73 -0.85 -11.00 10.70
N GLY A 74 -1.17 -10.58 9.47
CA GLY A 74 -0.35 -10.83 8.29
C GLY A 74 -0.45 -12.27 7.77
N GLN A 75 -1.51 -13.03 8.08
CA GLN A 75 -1.67 -14.44 7.68
C GLN A 75 -2.75 -14.64 6.60
N PRO A 76 -2.40 -14.72 5.30
CA PRO A 76 -3.37 -14.88 4.21
C PRO A 76 -4.19 -16.17 4.28
N LYS A 77 -3.67 -17.22 4.93
CA LYS A 77 -4.32 -18.54 5.06
C LYS A 77 -5.60 -18.53 5.92
N LEU A 78 -5.93 -17.40 6.56
CA LEU A 78 -7.23 -17.21 7.21
C LEU A 78 -8.38 -16.96 6.20
N ALA A 79 -8.09 -16.58 4.95
CA ALA A 79 -9.11 -16.36 3.95
C ALA A 79 -9.90 -17.65 3.67
N GLY A 80 -11.20 -17.65 3.98
CA GLY A 80 -12.04 -18.86 3.89
C GLY A 80 -11.72 -19.97 4.89
N ASP A 81 -10.96 -19.70 5.96
CA ASP A 81 -10.72 -20.68 7.03
C ASP A 81 -12.04 -20.95 7.77
N ARG A 82 -12.51 -22.20 7.72
CA ARG A 82 -13.78 -22.63 8.34
C ARG A 82 -13.86 -22.35 9.84
N ARG A 83 -12.72 -22.20 10.54
CA ARG A 83 -12.67 -21.79 11.95
C ARG A 83 -13.22 -20.39 12.17
N LEU A 84 -13.25 -19.53 11.15
CA LEU A 84 -13.79 -18.17 11.26
C LEU A 84 -15.32 -18.11 11.33
N ALA A 85 -16.04 -19.13 10.88
CA ALA A 85 -17.51 -19.09 10.75
C ALA A 85 -18.24 -18.75 12.07
N VAL A 86 -17.74 -19.24 13.22
CA VAL A 86 -18.30 -18.93 14.55
C VAL A 86 -18.11 -17.47 14.96
N TYR A 87 -17.00 -16.85 14.53
CA TYR A 87 -16.72 -15.44 14.78
C TYR A 87 -17.46 -14.54 13.78
N GLN A 88 -17.50 -14.92 12.50
CA GLN A 88 -18.20 -14.20 11.42
C GLN A 88 -19.71 -14.10 11.66
N SER A 89 -20.36 -15.20 12.07
CA SER A 89 -21.78 -15.20 12.44
C SER A 89 -22.12 -14.31 13.64
N ARG A 90 -21.11 -13.92 14.43
CA ARG A 90 -21.22 -13.03 15.59
C ARG A 90 -20.45 -11.72 15.40
N ALA A 91 -20.07 -11.37 14.17
CA ALA A 91 -19.14 -10.28 13.88
C ALA A 91 -19.53 -8.92 14.50
N LYS A 92 -20.84 -8.65 14.64
CA LYS A 92 -21.42 -7.47 15.31
C LYS A 92 -20.89 -7.25 16.73
N GLU A 93 -20.50 -8.30 17.46
CA GLU A 93 -19.96 -8.21 18.83
C GLU A 93 -18.52 -7.66 18.88
N PHE A 94 -17.81 -7.72 17.76
CA PHE A 94 -16.42 -7.27 17.61
C PHE A 94 -16.32 -5.84 17.07
N VAL A 95 -17.40 -5.30 16.49
CA VAL A 95 -17.44 -3.95 15.90
C VAL A 95 -17.41 -2.88 16.99
N SER A 96 -16.55 -1.88 16.81
CA SER A 96 -16.49 -0.66 17.64
C SER A 96 -17.22 0.51 16.97
N SER A 97 -17.11 0.66 15.65
CA SER A 97 -17.87 1.62 14.85
C SER A 97 -18.00 1.16 13.40
N PHE A 98 -18.95 1.73 12.66
CA PHE A 98 -19.07 1.53 11.21
C PHE A 98 -19.65 2.78 10.53
N ASP A 99 -19.38 2.92 9.24
CA ASP A 99 -19.83 4.03 8.40
C ASP A 99 -20.15 3.54 6.97
N TYR A 100 -20.95 4.31 6.23
CA TYR A 100 -21.39 3.99 4.87
C TYR A 100 -21.10 5.12 3.89
N HIS A 101 -20.42 4.80 2.79
CA HIS A 101 -20.27 5.71 1.64
C HIS A 101 -21.07 5.20 0.43
N ASP A 102 -21.94 6.05 -0.13
CA ASP A 102 -22.70 5.75 -1.36
C ASP A 102 -21.78 5.90 -2.59
N GLN A 103 -21.50 4.78 -3.27
CA GLN A 103 -20.68 4.76 -4.49
C GLN A 103 -21.30 5.55 -5.65
N TYR A 104 -22.60 5.83 -5.58
CA TYR A 104 -23.34 6.66 -6.53
C TYR A 104 -23.84 7.97 -5.89
N SER A 105 -23.15 8.46 -4.86
CA SER A 105 -23.35 9.81 -4.32
C SER A 105 -23.35 10.86 -5.44
N GLY A 106 -24.32 11.77 -5.43
CA GLY A 106 -24.51 12.79 -6.47
C GLY A 106 -25.16 12.31 -7.77
N LYS A 107 -25.37 11.00 -8.00
CA LYS A 107 -26.20 10.50 -9.11
C LYS A 107 -27.63 10.25 -8.64
N PRO A 108 -28.68 10.65 -9.38
CA PRO A 108 -30.07 10.32 -9.02
C PRO A 108 -30.32 8.81 -9.00
N HIS A 109 -31.35 8.37 -8.29
CA HIS A 109 -31.74 6.96 -8.24
C HIS A 109 -32.49 6.60 -9.53
N HIS A 110 -31.73 6.21 -10.55
CA HIS A 110 -32.23 5.76 -11.84
C HIS A 110 -32.43 4.24 -11.85
N ASP A 111 -33.48 3.77 -11.17
CA ASP A 111 -34.11 2.51 -11.53
C ASP A 111 -35.59 2.78 -11.89
N GLU A 112 -36.09 2.16 -12.97
CA GLU A 112 -37.47 2.39 -13.44
C GLU A 112 -38.51 1.62 -12.59
N GLN A 113 -38.09 1.07 -11.44
CA GLN A 113 -38.89 0.20 -10.56
C GLN A 113 -38.66 0.39 -9.04
N GLY A 114 -37.71 1.20 -8.57
CA GLY A 114 -37.47 1.42 -7.12
C GLY A 114 -37.08 0.18 -6.32
N THR A 115 -36.66 -0.90 -6.97
CA THR A 115 -36.62 -2.26 -6.40
C THR A 115 -35.20 -2.69 -5.98
N ARG A 116 -34.15 -1.97 -6.40
CA ARG A 116 -32.75 -2.36 -6.07
C ARG A 116 -32.05 -1.33 -5.20
N ASP A 117 -31.74 -1.77 -3.97
CA ASP A 117 -30.79 -1.11 -3.07
C ASP A 117 -29.45 -0.80 -3.78
N ARG A 118 -28.92 0.39 -3.52
CA ARG A 118 -27.61 0.84 -4.05
C ARG A 118 -26.44 0.07 -3.41
N PRO A 119 -25.29 -0.08 -4.10
CA PRO A 119 -24.06 -0.47 -3.44
C PRO A 119 -23.52 0.66 -2.55
N TYR A 120 -23.10 0.29 -1.35
CA TYR A 120 -22.41 1.15 -0.40
C TYR A 120 -21.07 0.52 -0.02
N ASP A 121 -20.05 1.35 0.15
CA ASP A 121 -18.84 0.97 0.87
C ASP A 121 -19.14 1.01 2.38
N LEU A 122 -19.33 -0.16 2.97
CA LEU A 122 -19.42 -0.33 4.43
C LEU A 122 -18.00 -0.42 4.97
N THR A 123 -17.59 0.58 5.74
CA THR A 123 -16.34 0.51 6.50
C THR A 123 -16.62 0.18 7.96
N VAL A 124 -15.82 -0.73 8.51
CA VAL A 124 -16.01 -1.29 9.85
C VAL A 124 -14.71 -1.17 10.64
N SER A 125 -14.79 -0.57 11.82
CA SER A 125 -13.74 -0.55 12.83
C SER A 125 -14.05 -1.61 13.89
N PHE A 126 -13.03 -2.33 14.35
CA PHE A 126 -13.18 -3.38 15.35
C PHE A 126 -12.52 -3.01 16.69
N ASP A 127 -12.91 -3.70 17.75
CA ASP A 127 -12.29 -3.66 19.07
C ASP A 127 -10.96 -4.44 19.03
N ASP A 128 -9.85 -3.73 19.25
CA ASP A 128 -8.47 -4.24 19.15
C ASP A 128 -8.24 -5.48 20.03
N LYS A 129 -8.68 -5.43 21.29
CA LYS A 129 -8.52 -6.50 22.28
C LYS A 129 -9.33 -7.74 21.91
N LYS A 130 -10.53 -7.58 21.36
CA LYS A 130 -11.33 -8.72 20.90
C LYS A 130 -10.70 -9.37 19.66
N ILE A 131 -10.20 -8.60 18.70
CA ILE A 131 -9.50 -9.12 17.52
C ILE A 131 -8.22 -9.87 17.92
N ASP A 132 -7.39 -9.27 18.79
CA ASP A 132 -6.17 -9.89 19.29
C ASP A 132 -6.44 -11.19 20.05
N ARG A 133 -7.56 -11.25 20.79
CA ARG A 133 -8.03 -12.48 21.45
C ARG A 133 -8.39 -13.57 20.44
N VAL A 134 -9.16 -13.25 19.39
CA VAL A 134 -9.52 -14.22 18.34
C VAL A 134 -8.27 -14.74 17.64
N LEU A 135 -7.29 -13.89 17.34
CA LEU A 135 -6.01 -14.32 16.79
C LEU A 135 -5.28 -15.29 17.74
N GLY A 136 -5.27 -15.00 19.04
CA GLY A 136 -4.72 -15.90 20.05
C GLY A 136 -5.42 -17.26 20.11
N GLU A 137 -6.75 -17.28 20.06
CA GLU A 137 -7.57 -18.52 20.01
C GLU A 137 -7.31 -19.34 18.72
N LEU A 138 -6.94 -18.68 17.61
CA LEU A 138 -6.55 -19.31 16.35
C LEU A 138 -5.08 -19.77 16.30
N GLY A 139 -4.28 -19.49 17.34
CA GLY A 139 -2.86 -19.81 17.44
C GLY A 139 -1.93 -18.81 16.71
N LEU A 140 -2.44 -17.62 16.39
CA LEU A 140 -1.72 -16.56 15.68
C LEU A 140 -1.34 -15.41 16.63
N LYS A 141 -0.40 -14.57 16.18
CA LYS A 141 0.01 -13.36 16.89
C LYS A 141 -0.27 -12.13 16.02
N PRO A 142 -0.75 -11.01 16.60
CA PRO A 142 -0.84 -9.73 15.90
C PRO A 142 0.53 -9.26 15.43
N TRP A 143 0.62 -8.77 14.19
CA TRP A 143 1.85 -8.20 13.64
C TRP A 143 2.00 -6.76 14.11
N ARG A 144 2.68 -6.59 15.25
CA ARG A 144 2.86 -5.33 15.99
C ARG A 144 4.12 -4.52 15.64
N SER A 145 5.06 -5.07 14.87
CA SER A 145 6.24 -4.30 14.45
C SER A 145 5.87 -3.31 13.33
N GLN A 146 6.70 -2.29 13.12
CA GLN A 146 6.56 -1.40 11.98
C GLN A 146 6.54 -2.20 10.67
N ARG A 147 5.56 -1.90 9.82
CA ARG A 147 5.40 -2.53 8.50
C ARG A 147 6.22 -1.76 7.47
N PRO A 148 7.24 -2.38 6.86
CA PRO A 148 8.08 -1.70 5.88
C PRO A 148 7.29 -1.38 4.61
N VAL A 149 7.63 -0.27 3.95
CA VAL A 149 7.13 0.01 2.59
C VAL A 149 7.71 -1.01 1.61
N LEU A 150 6.85 -1.63 0.82
CA LEU A 150 7.24 -2.49 -0.28
C LEU A 150 7.62 -1.63 -1.50
N GLY A 151 8.85 -1.74 -1.98
CA GLY A 151 9.23 -1.28 -3.32
C GLY A 151 8.82 -2.34 -4.33
N VAL A 152 7.69 -2.14 -5.02
CA VAL A 152 7.12 -3.15 -5.90
C VAL A 152 7.66 -2.99 -7.31
N PHE A 153 8.17 -4.08 -7.87
CA PHE A 153 8.61 -4.20 -9.25
C PHE A 153 7.79 -5.31 -9.91
N ALA A 154 6.65 -4.94 -10.49
CA ALA A 154 5.74 -5.87 -11.15
C ALA A 154 5.97 -5.84 -12.67
N GLU A 155 6.42 -6.95 -13.22
CA GLU A 155 6.56 -7.22 -14.65
C GLU A 155 5.25 -7.82 -15.18
N MET A 156 4.72 -7.24 -16.26
CA MET A 156 3.50 -7.69 -16.94
C MET A 156 3.85 -8.16 -18.37
N GLN A 157 3.55 -9.41 -18.70
CA GLN A 157 3.69 -9.99 -20.04
C GLN A 157 2.31 -10.29 -20.63
N HIS A 158 1.81 -9.39 -21.47
CA HIS A 158 0.53 -9.56 -22.16
C HIS A 158 0.52 -8.74 -23.44
N GLY A 159 0.32 -9.41 -24.58
CA GLY A 159 0.40 -8.80 -25.90
C GLY A 159 1.85 -8.60 -26.39
N PRO A 160 2.12 -7.61 -27.27
CA PRO A 160 3.35 -7.55 -28.07
C PRO A 160 4.57 -6.95 -27.35
N LYS A 161 4.42 -6.42 -26.13
CA LYS A 161 5.51 -5.83 -25.34
C LYS A 161 5.31 -6.07 -23.86
N ASP A 162 6.30 -6.68 -23.22
CA ASP A 162 6.41 -6.74 -21.76
C ASP A 162 6.65 -5.33 -21.20
N TYR A 163 6.09 -5.02 -20.02
CA TYR A 163 6.34 -3.76 -19.33
C TYR A 163 6.46 -3.95 -17.82
N ILE A 164 6.99 -2.92 -17.13
CA ILE A 164 7.02 -2.84 -15.66
C ILE A 164 5.99 -1.80 -15.21
N VAL A 165 5.17 -2.15 -14.21
CA VAL A 165 4.19 -1.25 -13.60
C VAL A 165 4.94 -0.05 -12.98
N ALA A 166 4.63 1.16 -13.45
CA ALA A 166 5.31 2.40 -13.05
C ALA A 166 4.35 3.41 -12.39
N ALA A 167 4.89 4.23 -11.49
CA ALA A 167 4.16 5.26 -10.76
C ALA A 167 3.51 6.32 -11.69
N ASP A 168 4.17 6.60 -12.80
CA ASP A 168 3.93 7.64 -13.81
C ASP A 168 3.61 7.06 -15.21
N GLY A 169 3.54 5.74 -15.35
CA GLY A 169 3.26 5.06 -16.62
C GLY A 169 1.77 5.04 -16.97
N THR A 170 1.39 5.55 -18.14
CA THR A 170 -0.01 5.62 -18.61
C THR A 170 -0.66 4.25 -18.86
N GLN A 171 0.14 3.23 -19.15
CA GLN A 171 -0.32 1.84 -19.31
C GLN A 171 -0.44 1.08 -17.98
N SER A 172 -0.31 1.77 -16.85
CA SER A 172 -0.27 1.15 -15.51
C SER A 172 -1.36 1.65 -14.57
N ASP A 173 -2.33 2.42 -15.06
CA ASP A 173 -3.36 3.07 -14.24
C ASP A 173 -4.18 2.05 -13.42
N LEU A 174 -4.67 1.00 -14.08
CA LEU A 174 -5.45 -0.07 -13.44
C LEU A 174 -4.59 -0.91 -12.49
N GLU A 175 -3.34 -1.18 -12.88
CA GLU A 175 -2.39 -1.96 -12.09
C GLU A 175 -1.97 -1.21 -10.82
N ARG A 176 -1.83 0.12 -10.89
CA ARG A 176 -1.57 0.98 -9.72
C ARG A 176 -2.73 0.92 -8.74
N ASP A 177 -3.97 1.09 -9.21
CA ASP A 177 -5.16 1.06 -8.35
C ASP A 177 -5.36 -0.31 -7.72
N ALA A 178 -5.23 -1.39 -8.49
CA ALA A 178 -5.33 -2.75 -7.98
C ALA A 178 -4.20 -3.12 -6.99
N LEU A 179 -2.96 -2.67 -7.24
CA LEU A 179 -1.85 -2.85 -6.31
C LEU A 179 -2.05 -2.03 -5.02
N LYS A 180 -2.57 -0.79 -5.13
CA LYS A 180 -2.91 0.03 -3.95
C LYS A 180 -4.01 -0.64 -3.13
N ALA A 181 -5.08 -1.10 -3.75
CA ALA A 181 -6.16 -1.82 -3.08
C ALA A 181 -5.66 -3.12 -2.40
N ALA A 182 -4.76 -3.86 -3.05
CA ALA A 182 -4.09 -5.01 -2.45
C ALA A 182 -3.22 -4.64 -1.23
N ALA A 183 -2.54 -3.49 -1.27
CA ALA A 183 -1.75 -2.96 -0.17
C ALA A 183 -2.62 -2.54 1.02
N ASP A 184 -3.64 -1.72 0.78
CA ASP A 184 -4.59 -1.23 1.78
C ASP A 184 -5.29 -2.41 2.51
N LYS A 185 -5.79 -3.40 1.75
CA LYS A 185 -6.45 -4.62 2.28
C LYS A 185 -5.52 -5.50 3.14
N ARG A 186 -4.20 -5.31 3.05
CA ARG A 186 -3.20 -6.01 3.89
C ARG A 186 -2.50 -5.09 4.88
N GLY A 187 -2.89 -3.82 4.98
CA GLY A 187 -2.25 -2.83 5.85
C GLY A 187 -0.77 -2.62 5.51
N MET A 188 -0.44 -2.71 4.23
CA MET A 188 0.89 -2.50 3.68
C MET A 188 0.94 -1.15 2.96
N ARG A 189 2.13 -0.56 2.86
CA ARG A 189 2.41 0.58 1.99
C ARG A 189 3.24 0.09 0.80
N VAL A 190 2.95 0.60 -0.38
CA VAL A 190 3.65 0.25 -1.63
C VAL A 190 4.17 1.51 -2.31
N VAL A 191 5.33 1.40 -2.95
CA VAL A 191 5.86 2.39 -3.89
C VAL A 191 6.32 1.70 -5.16
N LEU A 192 6.21 2.41 -6.28
CA LEU A 192 6.57 1.91 -7.62
C LEU A 192 7.75 2.72 -8.18
N PRO A 193 8.58 2.15 -9.06
CA PRO A 193 9.56 2.92 -9.83
C PRO A 193 8.86 3.97 -10.71
N ASP A 194 9.58 5.04 -11.06
CA ASP A 194 9.18 5.90 -12.18
C ASP A 194 9.69 5.31 -13.50
N THR A 195 9.08 5.68 -14.62
CA THR A 195 9.60 5.37 -15.97
C THR A 195 11.05 5.85 -16.16
N SER A 196 11.42 6.97 -15.51
CA SER A 196 12.78 7.53 -15.50
C SER A 196 13.84 6.62 -14.87
N ALA A 197 13.45 5.59 -14.12
CA ALA A 197 14.37 4.55 -13.62
C ALA A 197 14.94 3.69 -14.76
N ASN A 198 14.34 3.70 -15.96
CA ASN A 198 14.83 3.05 -17.18
C ASN A 198 15.21 1.57 -17.01
N ILE A 199 14.49 0.85 -16.12
CA ILE A 199 14.68 -0.59 -15.93
C ILE A 199 13.99 -1.32 -17.08
N THR A 200 14.74 -2.13 -17.81
CA THR A 200 14.17 -3.10 -18.75
C THR A 200 13.75 -4.37 -18.03
N VAL A 201 12.81 -5.10 -18.64
CA VAL A 201 12.29 -6.36 -18.12
C VAL A 201 13.41 -7.40 -17.89
N ASP A 202 14.38 -7.53 -18.80
CA ASP A 202 15.51 -8.45 -18.62
C ASP A 202 16.50 -8.00 -17.52
N GLN A 203 16.64 -6.69 -17.30
CA GLN A 203 17.38 -6.18 -16.14
C GLN A 203 16.65 -6.53 -14.84
N LEU A 204 15.33 -6.35 -14.75
CA LEU A 204 14.57 -6.69 -13.54
C LEU A 204 14.74 -8.17 -13.14
N ARG A 205 14.71 -9.08 -14.12
CA ARG A 205 14.91 -10.53 -13.89
C ARG A 205 16.29 -10.91 -13.35
N SER A 206 17.31 -10.07 -13.60
CA SER A 206 18.73 -10.35 -13.26
C SER A 206 19.32 -9.42 -12.18
N MET A 207 18.60 -8.37 -11.79
CA MET A 207 19.10 -7.35 -10.87
C MET A 207 19.08 -7.83 -9.41
N PRO A 208 20.20 -7.71 -8.66
CA PRO A 208 20.22 -8.04 -7.23
C PRO A 208 19.25 -7.16 -6.42
N PRO A 209 18.59 -7.69 -5.37
CA PRO A 209 17.63 -6.92 -4.56
C PRO A 209 18.18 -5.60 -4.00
N ALA A 210 19.47 -5.53 -3.66
CA ALA A 210 20.09 -4.29 -3.18
C ALA A 210 20.06 -3.14 -4.22
N LYS A 211 20.14 -3.44 -5.53
CA LYS A 211 20.02 -2.41 -6.58
C LYS A 211 18.57 -1.98 -6.78
N LEU A 212 17.62 -2.92 -6.71
CA LEU A 212 16.18 -2.61 -6.74
C LEU A 212 15.77 -1.75 -5.53
N LEU A 213 16.31 -2.04 -4.35
CA LEU A 213 16.10 -1.21 -3.16
C LEU A 213 16.62 0.23 -3.38
N ALA A 214 17.79 0.40 -3.98
CA ALA A 214 18.34 1.73 -4.28
C ALA A 214 17.44 2.57 -5.22
N ILE A 215 16.61 1.92 -6.05
CA ILE A 215 15.64 2.59 -6.93
C ILE A 215 14.34 2.94 -6.19
N ALA A 216 13.89 2.10 -5.26
CA ALA A 216 12.67 2.34 -4.47
C ALA A 216 12.89 3.27 -3.25
N ALA A 217 14.10 3.29 -2.69
CA ALA A 217 14.43 4.02 -1.47
C ALA A 217 14.18 5.55 -1.52
N PRO A 218 14.42 6.28 -2.63
CA PRO A 218 14.08 7.72 -2.73
C PRO A 218 12.59 8.02 -2.53
N LYS A 219 11.71 7.05 -2.80
CA LYS A 219 10.26 7.12 -2.56
C LYS A 219 9.86 6.57 -1.18
N GLY A 220 10.82 6.15 -0.37
CA GLY A 220 10.60 5.52 0.93
C GLY A 220 10.40 4.01 0.89
N GLY A 221 10.72 3.32 -0.22
CA GLY A 221 10.69 1.86 -0.31
C GLY A 221 11.77 1.22 0.58
N GLU A 222 11.37 0.28 1.43
CA GLU A 222 12.23 -0.36 2.45
C GLU A 222 12.60 -1.81 2.08
N VAL A 223 11.71 -2.54 1.39
CA VAL A 223 11.94 -3.94 0.96
C VAL A 223 11.47 -4.15 -0.48
N PRO A 224 12.31 -4.64 -1.41
CA PRO A 224 11.89 -4.94 -2.79
C PRO A 224 10.99 -6.17 -2.85
N LEU A 225 9.80 -6.02 -3.43
CA LEU A 225 8.92 -7.11 -3.83
C LEU A 225 8.92 -7.19 -5.37
N ILE A 226 9.42 -8.30 -5.92
CA ILE A 226 9.44 -8.51 -7.37
C ILE A 226 8.31 -9.48 -7.74
N GLY A 227 7.48 -9.09 -8.69
CA GLY A 227 6.42 -9.92 -9.27
C GLY A 227 6.60 -10.04 -10.77
N ARG A 228 6.39 -11.23 -11.31
CA ARG A 228 6.28 -11.50 -12.75
C ARG A 228 4.93 -12.11 -13.02
N LEU A 229 4.14 -11.45 -13.85
CA LEU A 229 2.80 -11.86 -14.24
C LEU A 229 2.81 -12.12 -15.76
N VAL A 230 2.49 -13.33 -16.17
CA VAL A 230 2.45 -13.78 -17.56
C VAL A 230 1.04 -14.23 -17.90
N TRP A 231 0.45 -13.69 -18.96
CA TRP A 231 -0.87 -14.12 -19.41
C TRP A 231 -0.81 -15.54 -20.00
N ASP A 232 -1.77 -16.39 -19.62
CA ASP A 232 -1.92 -17.76 -20.13
C ASP A 232 -3.34 -17.94 -20.69
N ASP A 233 -3.43 -18.15 -22.00
CA ASP A 233 -4.71 -18.33 -22.70
C ASP A 233 -5.43 -19.64 -22.33
N ASN A 234 -4.73 -20.63 -21.78
CA ASN A 234 -5.36 -21.89 -21.33
C ASN A 234 -6.07 -21.71 -19.99
N ASP A 235 -5.47 -20.95 -19.08
CA ASP A 235 -6.04 -20.63 -17.77
C ASP A 235 -6.95 -19.37 -17.82
N LEU A 236 -7.00 -18.67 -18.97
CA LEU A 236 -7.67 -17.38 -19.19
C LEU A 236 -7.34 -16.34 -18.11
N GLY A 237 -6.07 -16.28 -17.73
CA GLY A 237 -5.62 -15.46 -16.61
C GLY A 237 -4.11 -15.47 -16.41
N TRP A 238 -3.67 -14.81 -15.34
CA TRP A 238 -2.26 -14.59 -15.07
C TRP A 238 -1.63 -15.78 -14.34
N THR A 239 -0.56 -16.34 -14.92
CA THR A 239 0.45 -17.16 -14.22
C THR A 239 1.46 -16.22 -13.57
N THR A 240 1.72 -16.40 -12.29
CA THR A 240 2.48 -15.44 -11.49
C THR A 240 3.65 -16.08 -10.75
N GLN A 241 4.74 -15.34 -10.61
CA GLN A 241 5.87 -15.66 -9.74
C GLN A 241 6.24 -14.42 -8.92
N TRP A 242 6.35 -14.59 -7.62
CA TRP A 242 6.65 -13.53 -6.67
C TRP A 242 7.89 -13.88 -5.85
N GLN A 243 8.72 -12.89 -5.54
CA GLN A 243 9.90 -13.06 -4.70
C GLN A 243 10.17 -11.84 -3.80
N ILE A 244 10.62 -12.11 -2.58
CA ILE A 244 11.07 -11.12 -1.59
C ILE A 244 12.27 -11.68 -0.82
N ALA A 245 13.25 -10.82 -0.51
CA ALA A 245 14.39 -11.16 0.33
C ALA A 245 14.20 -10.55 1.72
N TRP A 246 14.26 -11.36 2.78
CA TRP A 246 14.02 -10.91 4.16
C TRP A 246 14.92 -11.65 5.16
N HIS A 247 15.61 -10.90 6.02
CA HIS A 247 16.59 -11.41 6.98
C HIS A 247 17.59 -12.46 6.41
N GLY A 248 18.12 -12.20 5.22
CA GLY A 248 19.10 -13.08 4.57
C GLY A 248 18.53 -14.36 3.96
N LYS A 249 17.20 -14.52 3.92
CA LYS A 249 16.52 -15.61 3.21
C LYS A 249 15.67 -15.05 2.06
N ASP A 250 15.75 -15.71 0.91
CA ASP A 250 14.82 -15.52 -0.20
C ASP A 250 13.55 -16.36 -0.01
N TYR A 251 12.41 -15.76 -0.30
CA TYR A 251 11.10 -16.40 -0.31
C TYR A 251 10.50 -16.25 -1.71
N LYS A 252 9.91 -17.33 -2.24
CA LYS A 252 9.29 -17.34 -3.57
C LYS A 252 7.97 -18.09 -3.52
N TRP A 253 6.95 -17.56 -4.21
CA TRP A 253 5.63 -18.19 -4.32
C TRP A 253 5.04 -17.94 -5.70
N GLN A 254 4.16 -18.83 -6.13
CA GLN A 254 3.55 -18.81 -7.46
C GLN A 254 2.12 -19.33 -7.41
N PHE A 255 1.29 -18.84 -8.32
CA PHE A 255 -0.10 -19.27 -8.54
C PHE A 255 -0.54 -18.79 -9.94
N ARG A 256 -1.58 -19.41 -10.49
CA ARG A 256 -2.06 -19.19 -11.87
C ARG A 256 -3.59 -19.11 -11.96
N GLY A 257 -4.10 -18.73 -13.14
CA GLY A 257 -5.55 -18.64 -13.41
C GLY A 257 -6.27 -17.60 -12.55
N VAL A 258 -5.69 -16.39 -12.44
CA VAL A 258 -6.23 -15.28 -11.64
C VAL A 258 -6.28 -13.97 -12.43
N SER A 259 -7.11 -13.01 -12.01
CA SER A 259 -7.00 -11.62 -12.50
C SER A 259 -5.76 -10.93 -11.93
N PHE A 260 -5.36 -9.78 -12.50
CA PHE A 260 -4.23 -9.01 -11.96
C PHE A 260 -4.52 -8.46 -10.56
N ASP A 261 -5.78 -8.13 -10.23
CA ASP A 261 -6.19 -7.74 -8.86
C ASP A 261 -5.89 -8.84 -7.84
N GLU A 262 -6.26 -10.08 -8.18
CA GLU A 262 -6.03 -11.22 -7.30
C GLU A 262 -4.55 -11.60 -7.28
N ALA A 263 -3.82 -11.38 -8.36
CA ALA A 263 -2.37 -11.49 -8.40
C ALA A 263 -1.67 -10.50 -7.46
N PHE A 264 -2.07 -9.22 -7.44
CA PHE A 264 -1.55 -8.26 -6.47
C PHE A 264 -2.01 -8.57 -5.04
N ARG A 265 -3.27 -8.96 -4.82
CA ARG A 265 -3.77 -9.36 -3.49
C ARG A 265 -3.00 -10.54 -2.88
N ARG A 266 -2.65 -11.55 -3.69
CA ARG A 266 -1.84 -12.72 -3.25
C ARG A 266 -0.35 -12.43 -3.22
N GLY A 267 0.16 -11.57 -4.11
CA GLY A 267 1.54 -11.05 -4.07
C GLY A 267 1.80 -10.30 -2.78
N VAL A 268 1.09 -9.19 -2.55
CA VAL A 268 1.23 -8.41 -1.30
C VAL A 268 0.86 -9.23 -0.06
N GLY A 269 -0.11 -10.14 -0.15
CA GLY A 269 -0.42 -11.10 0.93
C GLY A 269 0.76 -12.01 1.30
N GLY A 270 1.47 -12.57 0.31
CA GLY A 270 2.67 -13.38 0.54
C GLY A 270 3.81 -12.58 1.16
N ALA A 271 4.01 -11.33 0.72
CA ALA A 271 4.96 -10.42 1.36
C ALA A 271 4.60 -10.14 2.82
N ALA A 272 3.33 -9.84 3.13
CA ALA A 272 2.86 -9.65 4.51
C ALA A 272 3.04 -10.92 5.38
N GLN A 273 2.91 -12.12 4.81
CA GLN A 273 3.18 -13.38 5.52
C GLN A 273 4.66 -13.53 5.92
N VAL A 274 5.57 -13.20 5.00
CA VAL A 274 7.03 -13.23 5.25
C VAL A 274 7.41 -12.19 6.29
N LEU A 275 6.95 -10.95 6.13
CA LEU A 275 7.33 -9.80 6.95
C LEU A 275 6.74 -9.86 8.37
N SER A 276 5.56 -10.44 8.54
CA SER A 276 4.96 -10.72 9.86
C SER A 276 5.60 -11.90 10.61
N GLY A 277 6.43 -12.70 9.94
CA GLY A 277 7.00 -13.92 10.50
C GLY A 277 6.05 -15.12 10.52
N ASN A 278 4.86 -15.03 9.89
CA ASN A 278 3.89 -16.13 9.78
C ASN A 278 4.23 -17.18 8.70
N GLY A 279 5.51 -17.24 8.31
CA GLY A 279 6.10 -18.34 7.57
C GLY A 279 6.27 -18.08 6.08
N ASP A 280 6.27 -19.17 5.32
CA ASP A 280 6.69 -19.20 3.93
C ASP A 280 5.47 -19.34 3.00
N PRO A 281 5.17 -18.35 2.13
CA PRO A 281 4.05 -18.43 1.20
C PRO A 281 4.27 -19.46 0.09
N GLY A 282 5.52 -19.85 -0.20
CA GLY A 282 5.84 -20.90 -1.16
C GLY A 282 5.61 -22.32 -0.64
N ARG A 283 5.44 -22.49 0.68
CA ARG A 283 5.15 -23.79 1.29
C ARG A 283 3.66 -24.10 1.25
N ALA A 284 3.29 -24.92 0.26
CA ALA A 284 2.17 -25.84 0.42
C ALA A 284 2.35 -26.72 1.68
N LYS A 285 1.23 -27.13 2.26
CA LYS A 285 1.15 -28.24 3.21
C LYS A 285 0.23 -29.28 2.58
#